data_AF-A0A9E0N5R1-F1
#
_entry.id   AF-A0A9E0N5R1-F1
#
_cell.length_a   1.000
_cell.length_b   1.000
_cell.length_c   1.000
_cell.angle_alpha   90.00
_cell.angle_beta   90.00
_cell.angle_gamma   90.00
#
_symmetry.space_group_name_H-M   'P 1'
#
loop_
_entity.id
_entity.type
_entity.pdbx_description
1 polymer ?
#
loop_
_entity_poly.entity_id
_entity_poly.type
_entity_poly.pdbx_seq_one_letter_code
_entity_poly.pdbx_strand_id
1 'polypeptide(L)'
;MTDYPAAHSMDTTWFAVDQDGHVAAFETGEAGAVPTEAYLGEDVPHDELRALPRTPDLVDVDGLFADDAGTQPHVKAIDGLAQDVVVELAPGAEVDDELRAALGAHPIATTTGSCLAVSSRDVAAFARLHDRGLCRRCIVTFDLVPDGEEGESLSRFGLYNYQHTTDNWIAGPYARASIPERPLARGDLPAEIRDNLVEFPGSFAQVLVIQPAELWPSEAWGAAWLATDRTTVRPFPGRAGDYAAEIAMVHEVDPSLVVLGADGQPFVPPPPAEAPGTRPPWWKFWRRR
;
A
#
# COMPACT_ATOMS: atom_id res chain seq x y z
N MET A 1 25.52 13.89 23.40
CA MET A 1 24.87 14.08 22.10
C MET A 1 24.27 12.73 21.78
N THR A 2 22.96 12.59 21.96
CA THR A 2 22.26 11.32 21.71
C THR A 2 22.16 11.19 20.21
N ASP A 3 22.90 10.25 19.62
CA ASP A 3 22.65 9.83 18.25
C ASP A 3 21.22 9.27 18.24
N TYR A 4 20.32 10.03 17.64
CA TYR A 4 19.04 9.46 17.24
C TYR A 4 19.38 8.66 15.98
N PRO A 5 19.11 7.35 15.94
CA PRO A 5 19.26 6.62 14.69
C PRO A 5 18.54 7.44 13.63
N ALA A 6 19.22 7.71 12.52
CA ALA A 6 18.56 8.32 11.38
C ALA A 6 17.27 7.52 11.15
N ALA A 7 16.16 8.22 10.94
CA ALA A 7 14.91 7.60 10.53
C ALA A 7 15.15 7.00 9.15
N HIS A 8 15.77 5.83 9.13
CA HIS A 8 15.88 4.99 7.95
C HIS A 8 14.44 4.58 7.64
N SER A 9 14.04 4.83 6.39
CA SER A 9 12.79 4.35 5.79
C SER A 9 12.51 2.95 6.32
N MET A 10 11.40 2.79 7.04
CA MET A 10 10.96 1.48 7.51
C MET A 10 10.27 0.68 6.39
N ASP A 11 10.44 1.11 5.14
CA ASP A 11 9.97 0.39 3.96
C ASP A 11 10.59 -1.01 3.98
N THR A 12 9.77 -1.99 4.33
CA THR A 12 10.15 -3.38 4.46
C THR A 12 9.34 -4.16 3.44
N THR A 13 9.94 -5.20 2.85
CA THR A 13 9.20 -6.20 2.10
C THR A 13 9.20 -7.50 2.88
N TRP A 14 8.02 -8.10 3.02
CA TRP A 14 7.89 -9.45 3.58
C TRP A 14 7.08 -10.34 2.65
N PHE A 15 7.13 -11.65 2.89
CA PHE A 15 6.61 -12.64 1.95
C PHE A 15 5.68 -13.63 2.64
N ALA A 16 4.67 -14.09 1.91
CA ALA A 16 3.80 -15.16 2.34
C ALA A 16 3.57 -16.17 1.21
N VAL A 17 3.20 -17.38 1.61
CA VAL A 17 2.77 -18.45 0.70
C VAL A 17 1.31 -18.78 0.95
N ASP A 18 0.52 -18.92 -0.11
CA ASP A 18 -0.89 -19.26 -0.01
C ASP A 18 -1.14 -20.77 -0.01
N GLN A 19 -2.41 -21.18 0.14
CA GLN A 19 -2.80 -22.58 0.17
C GLN A 19 -2.52 -23.33 -1.14
N ASP A 20 -2.34 -22.60 -2.25
CA ASP A 20 -2.04 -23.15 -3.59
C ASP A 20 -0.53 -23.27 -3.82
N GLY A 21 0.29 -22.80 -2.87
CA GLY A 21 1.74 -22.80 -2.93
C GLY A 21 2.33 -21.61 -3.70
N HIS A 22 1.52 -20.62 -4.06
CA HIS A 22 1.96 -19.39 -4.70
C HIS A 22 2.45 -18.38 -3.68
N VAL A 23 3.32 -17.47 -4.11
CA VAL A 23 3.99 -16.52 -3.22
C VAL A 23 3.51 -15.10 -3.50
N ALA A 24 3.31 -14.34 -2.42
CA ALA A 24 3.09 -12.90 -2.46
C ALA A 24 4.23 -12.15 -1.77
N ALA A 25 4.55 -10.97 -2.30
CA ALA A 25 5.35 -9.94 -1.64
C ALA A 25 4.43 -8.84 -1.13
N PHE A 26 4.77 -8.28 0.03
CA PHE A 26 4.02 -7.23 0.69
C PHE A 26 4.94 -6.04 0.95
N GLU A 27 4.67 -4.93 0.29
CA GLU A 27 5.38 -3.66 0.43
C GLU A 27 4.72 -2.84 1.52
N THR A 28 5.41 -2.67 2.65
CA THR A 28 4.81 -2.12 3.88
C THR A 28 4.58 -0.62 3.83
N GLY A 29 5.31 0.09 2.96
CA GLY A 29 5.56 1.51 3.16
C GLY A 29 6.09 1.78 4.58
N GLU A 30 5.87 2.98 5.10
CA GLU A 30 6.40 3.35 6.42
C GLU A 30 5.58 2.77 7.59
N ALA A 31 4.28 2.49 7.40
CA ALA A 31 3.36 2.19 8.50
C ALA A 31 2.72 0.80 8.44
N GLY A 32 2.93 0.03 7.37
CA GLY A 32 2.35 -1.30 7.19
C GLY A 32 2.74 -2.27 8.31
N ALA A 33 1.80 -3.14 8.68
CA ALA A 33 2.04 -4.21 9.64
C ALA A 33 2.87 -5.34 8.99
N VAL A 34 3.87 -5.83 9.71
CA VAL A 34 4.73 -6.95 9.30
C VAL A 34 4.54 -8.10 10.28
N PRO A 35 4.23 -9.32 9.82
CA PRO A 35 4.24 -10.50 10.69
C PRO A 35 5.61 -10.69 11.33
N THR A 36 5.66 -10.90 12.65
CA THR A 36 6.94 -10.98 13.40
C THR A 36 7.85 -12.11 12.86
N GLU A 37 7.26 -13.18 12.36
CA GLU A 37 7.98 -14.34 11.80
C GLU A 37 8.46 -14.13 10.35
N ALA A 38 7.94 -13.13 9.65
CA ALA A 38 8.28 -12.83 8.25
C ALA A 38 9.35 -11.73 8.10
N TYR A 39 9.88 -11.22 9.21
CA TYR A 39 10.82 -10.11 9.20
C TYR A 39 12.21 -10.58 8.73
N LEU A 40 12.61 -10.11 7.55
CA LEU A 40 13.90 -10.42 6.92
C LEU A 40 15.02 -9.42 7.28
N GLY A 41 14.72 -8.37 8.05
CA GLY A 41 15.66 -7.26 8.26
C GLY A 41 15.60 -6.23 7.13
N GLU A 42 16.67 -5.45 6.98
CA GLU A 42 16.79 -4.41 5.95
C GLU A 42 17.21 -4.96 4.58
N ASP A 43 17.73 -6.19 4.52
CA ASP A 43 18.32 -6.79 3.32
C ASP A 43 17.34 -7.78 2.67
N VAL A 44 16.41 -7.28 1.85
CA VAL A 44 15.67 -8.16 0.93
C VAL A 44 16.61 -8.59 -0.19
N PRO A 45 16.69 -9.89 -0.55
CA PRO A 45 17.60 -10.39 -1.58
C PRO A 45 17.11 -10.02 -2.99
N HIS A 46 17.12 -8.71 -3.30
CA HIS A 46 16.61 -8.14 -4.54
C HIS A 46 17.36 -8.67 -5.76
N ASP A 47 18.66 -8.93 -5.65
CA ASP A 47 19.46 -9.43 -6.78
C ASP A 47 19.09 -10.88 -7.13
N GLU A 48 18.83 -11.71 -6.12
CA GLU A 48 18.33 -13.07 -6.31
C GLU A 48 16.92 -13.08 -6.89
N LEU A 49 16.03 -12.17 -6.45
CA LEU A 49 14.71 -11.99 -7.06
C LEU A 49 14.81 -11.53 -8.51
N ARG A 50 15.70 -10.58 -8.82
CA ARG A 50 15.94 -10.08 -10.19
C ARG A 50 16.54 -11.15 -11.12
N ALA A 51 17.17 -12.19 -10.56
CA ALA A 51 17.67 -13.33 -11.32
C ALA A 51 16.55 -14.30 -11.75
N LEU A 52 15.34 -14.18 -11.19
CA LEU A 52 14.20 -15.01 -11.57
C LEU A 52 13.71 -14.68 -13.00
N PRO A 53 13.09 -15.65 -13.70
CA PRO A 53 12.53 -15.42 -15.02
C PRO A 53 11.47 -14.30 -15.02
N ARG A 54 11.63 -13.33 -15.91
CA ARG A 54 10.69 -12.20 -16.03
C ARG A 54 9.44 -12.58 -16.81
N THR A 55 8.29 -12.09 -16.35
CA THR A 55 7.01 -12.10 -17.06
C THR A 55 6.52 -10.66 -17.25
N PRO A 56 5.59 -10.43 -18.20
CA PRO A 56 4.80 -9.21 -18.20
C PRO A 56 4.18 -8.97 -16.82
N ASP A 57 4.13 -7.70 -16.43
CA ASP A 57 3.41 -7.24 -15.25
C ASP A 57 1.93 -6.99 -15.62
N LEU A 58 1.02 -7.38 -14.74
CA LEU A 58 -0.41 -7.10 -14.87
C LEU A 58 -0.86 -6.33 -13.63
N VAL A 59 -1.15 -5.05 -13.82
CA VAL A 59 -1.70 -4.21 -12.76
C VAL A 59 -3.11 -4.69 -12.40
N ASP A 60 -3.37 -4.91 -11.11
CA ASP A 60 -4.68 -5.30 -10.64
C ASP A 60 -5.50 -4.07 -10.27
N VAL A 61 -6.30 -3.62 -11.23
CA VAL A 61 -7.08 -2.39 -11.13
C VAL A 61 -8.01 -2.46 -9.93
N ASP A 62 -8.67 -3.59 -9.68
CA ASP A 62 -9.59 -3.67 -8.56
C ASP A 62 -8.88 -3.55 -7.22
N GLY A 63 -7.63 -4.01 -7.12
CA GLY A 63 -6.84 -3.91 -5.89
C GLY A 63 -6.26 -2.52 -5.67
N LEU A 64 -5.77 -1.86 -6.73
CA LEU A 64 -5.36 -0.45 -6.64
C LEU A 64 -6.48 0.46 -6.15
N PHE A 65 -7.72 0.16 -6.52
CA PHE A 65 -8.90 0.91 -6.10
C PHE A 65 -9.67 0.26 -4.95
N ALA A 66 -9.07 -0.70 -4.23
CA ALA A 66 -9.76 -1.39 -3.13
C ALA A 66 -10.10 -0.44 -1.96
N ASP A 67 -9.37 0.68 -1.84
CA ASP A 67 -9.62 1.73 -0.85
C ASP A 67 -10.64 2.77 -1.32
N ASP A 68 -10.98 2.76 -2.61
CA ASP A 68 -12.00 3.64 -3.15
C ASP A 68 -13.37 3.00 -2.92
N ALA A 69 -14.08 3.47 -1.89
CA ALA A 69 -15.50 3.16 -1.67
C ALA A 69 -16.42 3.76 -2.76
N GLY A 70 -15.88 4.17 -3.92
CA GLY A 70 -16.57 4.87 -5.00
C GLY A 70 -16.86 6.33 -4.67
N THR A 71 -16.19 6.88 -3.66
CA THR A 71 -16.41 8.24 -3.15
C THR A 71 -15.18 9.10 -3.24
N GLN A 72 -14.01 8.54 -3.61
CA GLN A 72 -12.83 9.36 -3.80
C GLN A 72 -13.07 10.31 -4.98
N PRO A 73 -12.90 11.62 -4.77
CA PRO A 73 -12.93 12.56 -5.87
C PRO A 73 -11.77 12.23 -6.81
N HIS A 74 -12.00 12.33 -8.12
CA HIS A 74 -10.92 12.28 -9.11
C HIS A 74 -9.75 13.17 -8.67
N VAL A 75 -8.53 12.68 -8.89
CA VAL A 75 -7.30 13.43 -8.65
C VAL A 75 -7.42 14.79 -9.34
N LYS A 76 -7.54 15.88 -8.57
CA LYS A 76 -7.91 17.18 -9.14
C LYS A 76 -6.75 17.87 -9.85
N ALA A 77 -5.53 17.59 -9.43
CA ALA A 77 -4.30 18.08 -10.05
C ALA A 77 -3.10 17.24 -9.60
N ILE A 78 -2.13 17.05 -10.50
CA ILE A 78 -0.80 16.54 -10.19
C ILE A 78 0.11 17.76 -10.00
N ASP A 79 -0.23 18.65 -9.06
CA ASP A 79 0.53 19.88 -8.86
C ASP A 79 1.64 19.65 -7.83
N GLY A 80 2.89 19.86 -8.27
CA GLY A 80 4.09 19.82 -7.43
C GLY A 80 4.62 18.44 -7.02
N LEU A 81 3.79 17.40 -6.98
CA LEU A 81 4.21 16.04 -6.62
C LEU A 81 4.69 15.28 -7.87
N ALA A 82 5.86 14.64 -7.79
CA ALA A 82 6.46 13.83 -8.84
C ALA A 82 5.84 12.42 -8.91
N GLN A 83 4.53 12.32 -8.74
CA GLN A 83 3.82 11.05 -8.65
C GLN A 83 3.08 10.77 -9.94
N ASP A 84 3.02 9.49 -10.30
CA ASP A 84 2.23 9.04 -11.42
C ASP A 84 0.77 8.82 -11.01
N VAL A 85 -0.09 8.80 -12.03
CA VAL A 85 -1.51 8.52 -11.84
C VAL A 85 -1.91 7.37 -12.75
N VAL A 86 -2.55 6.36 -12.17
CA VAL A 86 -3.27 5.35 -12.94
C VAL A 86 -4.67 5.87 -13.23
N VAL A 87 -5.05 5.84 -14.49
CA VAL A 87 -6.38 6.22 -14.96
C VAL A 87 -7.04 4.99 -15.57
N GLU A 88 -8.11 4.48 -14.97
CA GLU A 88 -9.01 3.57 -15.66
C GLU A 88 -9.94 4.38 -16.57
N LEU A 89 -9.94 4.05 -17.85
CA LEU A 89 -10.79 4.69 -18.84
C LEU A 89 -12.23 4.20 -18.75
N ALA A 90 -13.19 5.08 -19.03
CA ALA A 90 -14.58 4.70 -19.19
C ALA A 90 -14.75 3.66 -20.33
N PRO A 91 -15.74 2.75 -20.28
CA PRO A 91 -15.93 1.75 -21.31
C PRO A 91 -16.07 2.36 -22.71
N GLY A 92 -15.21 1.94 -23.64
CA GLY A 92 -15.20 2.44 -25.02
C GLY A 92 -14.60 3.84 -25.18
N ALA A 93 -14.06 4.45 -24.12
CA ALA A 93 -13.37 5.72 -24.21
C ALA A 93 -12.04 5.56 -24.97
N GLU A 94 -11.80 6.49 -25.89
CA GLU A 94 -10.54 6.61 -26.62
C GLU A 94 -9.88 7.95 -26.26
N VAL A 95 -8.60 7.89 -25.88
CA VAL A 95 -7.76 9.08 -25.68
C VAL A 95 -7.01 9.31 -26.98
N ASP A 96 -7.25 10.45 -27.63
CA ASP A 96 -6.53 10.82 -28.86
C ASP A 96 -5.03 11.06 -28.59
N ASP A 97 -4.22 10.99 -29.65
CA ASP A 97 -2.76 11.07 -29.54
C ASP A 97 -2.28 12.42 -28.98
N GLU A 98 -2.99 13.51 -29.27
CA GLU A 98 -2.68 14.85 -28.74
C GLU A 98 -2.86 14.88 -27.22
N LEU A 99 -4.03 14.44 -26.72
CA LEU A 99 -4.29 14.38 -25.29
C LEU A 99 -3.35 13.38 -24.60
N ARG A 100 -3.10 12.22 -25.20
CA ARG A 100 -2.17 11.22 -24.66
C ARG A 100 -0.75 11.78 -24.52
N ALA A 101 -0.25 12.48 -25.53
CA ALA A 101 1.07 13.10 -25.51
C ALA A 101 1.15 14.23 -24.46
N ALA A 102 0.12 15.07 -24.35
CA ALA A 102 0.07 16.12 -23.33
C ALA A 102 0.09 15.55 -21.90
N LEU A 103 -0.56 14.40 -21.70
CA LEU A 103 -0.58 13.66 -20.45
C LEU A 103 0.71 12.85 -20.16
N GLY A 104 1.63 12.72 -21.12
CA GLY A 104 2.73 11.76 -20.97
C GLY A 104 2.22 10.34 -20.72
N ALA A 105 1.03 10.03 -21.24
CA ALA A 105 0.30 8.83 -20.89
C ALA A 105 0.71 7.64 -21.76
N HIS A 106 0.82 6.47 -21.16
CA HIS A 106 1.04 5.22 -21.89
C HIS A 106 0.10 4.12 -21.40
N PRO A 107 -0.36 3.23 -22.29
CA PRO A 107 -1.18 2.10 -21.89
C PRO A 107 -0.39 1.14 -21.01
N ILE A 108 -1.03 0.64 -19.97
CA ILE A 108 -0.49 -0.39 -19.08
C ILE A 108 -1.33 -1.66 -19.20
N ALA A 109 -0.70 -2.82 -19.03
CA ALA A 109 -1.39 -4.10 -19.03
C ALA A 109 -2.08 -4.29 -17.68
N THR A 110 -3.36 -4.67 -17.72
CA THR A 110 -4.21 -4.75 -16.53
C THR A 110 -5.03 -6.03 -16.50
N THR A 111 -5.49 -6.40 -15.31
CA THR A 111 -6.43 -7.52 -15.11
C THR A 111 -7.79 -7.25 -15.74
N THR A 112 -8.22 -6.00 -15.71
CA THR A 112 -9.51 -5.55 -16.24
C THR A 112 -9.41 -4.15 -16.86
N GLY A 113 -10.34 -3.84 -17.75
CA GLY A 113 -10.49 -2.50 -18.35
C GLY A 113 -9.31 -2.04 -19.22
N SER A 114 -9.36 -0.77 -19.62
CA SER A 114 -8.26 -0.09 -20.31
C SER A 114 -7.70 0.96 -19.36
N CYS A 115 -6.41 0.86 -19.01
CA CYS A 115 -5.77 1.83 -18.14
C CYS A 115 -4.61 2.56 -18.80
N LEU A 116 -4.36 3.78 -18.34
CA LEU A 116 -3.19 4.58 -18.68
C LEU A 116 -2.39 4.88 -17.41
N ALA A 117 -1.07 4.78 -17.49
CA ALA A 117 -0.17 5.45 -16.56
C ALA A 117 0.13 6.84 -17.08
N VAL A 118 -0.06 7.86 -16.25
CA VAL A 118 0.05 9.29 -16.56
C VAL A 118 1.16 9.90 -15.72
N SER A 119 2.18 10.45 -16.38
CA SER A 119 3.38 11.03 -15.73
C SER A 119 3.51 12.55 -15.92
N SER A 120 2.72 13.16 -16.82
CA SER A 120 2.79 14.60 -17.07
C SER A 120 2.07 15.40 -16.00
N ARG A 121 2.65 16.56 -15.68
CA ARG A 121 2.05 17.58 -14.80
C ARG A 121 1.18 18.59 -15.56
N ASP A 122 0.79 18.30 -16.81
CA ASP A 122 -0.16 19.14 -17.53
C ASP A 122 -1.56 19.03 -16.91
N VAL A 123 -1.80 19.84 -15.88
CA VAL A 123 -3.07 19.93 -15.16
C VAL A 123 -4.22 20.25 -16.11
N ALA A 124 -3.97 21.04 -17.17
CA ALA A 124 -5.01 21.38 -18.14
C ALA A 124 -5.37 20.16 -19.01
N ALA A 125 -4.40 19.35 -19.41
CA ALA A 125 -4.67 18.08 -20.10
C ALA A 125 -5.42 17.10 -19.20
N PHE A 126 -5.03 16.97 -17.93
CA PHE A 126 -5.71 16.09 -16.98
C PHE A 126 -7.16 16.52 -16.73
N ALA A 127 -7.40 17.83 -16.57
CA ALA A 127 -8.75 18.39 -16.48
C ALA A 127 -9.58 18.09 -17.74
N ARG A 128 -9.01 18.24 -18.95
CA ARG A 128 -9.70 17.88 -20.21
C ARG A 128 -10.10 16.41 -20.26
N LEU A 129 -9.26 15.51 -19.72
CA LEU A 129 -9.58 14.08 -19.65
C LEU A 129 -10.81 13.83 -18.76
N HIS A 130 -10.91 14.51 -17.61
CA HIS A 130 -12.07 14.44 -16.72
C HIS A 130 -13.33 15.10 -17.29
N ASP A 131 -13.20 16.31 -17.85
CA ASP A 131 -14.32 17.07 -18.42
C ASP A 131 -14.99 16.33 -19.60
N ARG A 132 -14.20 15.53 -20.33
CA ARG A 132 -14.69 14.66 -21.41
C ARG A 132 -15.34 13.36 -20.91
N GLY A 133 -15.35 13.10 -19.60
CA GLY A 133 -15.87 11.86 -19.02
C GLY A 133 -15.07 10.61 -19.42
N LEU A 134 -13.78 10.78 -19.76
CA LEU A 134 -12.94 9.66 -20.20
C LEU A 134 -12.36 8.87 -19.02
N CYS A 135 -12.16 9.51 -17.85
CA CYS A 135 -11.77 8.82 -16.63
C CYS A 135 -12.98 8.18 -15.97
N ARG A 136 -12.89 6.89 -15.68
CA ARG A 136 -13.83 6.21 -14.78
C ARG A 136 -13.42 6.37 -13.33
N ARG A 137 -12.15 6.08 -13.03
CA ARG A 137 -11.51 6.25 -11.71
C ARG A 137 -10.02 6.49 -11.90
N CYS A 138 -9.40 7.26 -11.00
CA CYS A 138 -7.97 7.55 -11.03
C CYS A 138 -7.37 7.59 -9.64
N ILE A 139 -6.15 7.07 -9.50
CA ILE A 139 -5.44 7.00 -8.22
C ILE A 139 -3.98 7.43 -8.40
N VAL A 140 -3.48 8.17 -7.42
CA VAL A 140 -2.06 8.51 -7.31
C VAL A 140 -1.30 7.27 -6.86
N THR A 141 -0.18 6.98 -7.51
CA THR A 141 0.67 5.84 -7.21
C THR A 141 2.13 6.31 -7.13
N PHE A 142 2.91 5.63 -6.30
CA PHE A 142 4.32 5.95 -6.10
C PHE A 142 5.25 5.04 -6.94
N ASP A 143 4.78 3.86 -7.34
CA ASP A 143 5.67 2.77 -7.78
C ASP A 143 5.39 2.24 -9.19
N LEU A 144 4.42 2.81 -9.92
CA LEU A 144 3.96 2.21 -11.18
C LEU A 144 4.75 2.62 -12.42
N VAL A 145 5.54 3.70 -12.38
CA VAL A 145 6.43 4.03 -13.50
C VAL A 145 7.87 3.71 -13.11
N PRO A 146 8.48 2.70 -13.76
CA PRO A 146 9.83 2.25 -13.46
C PRO A 146 10.85 3.21 -14.09
N ASP A 147 10.94 4.42 -13.58
CA ASP A 147 12.09 5.28 -13.86
C ASP A 147 13.23 4.90 -12.89
N GLY A 148 13.80 3.70 -13.08
CA GLY A 148 14.99 3.23 -12.34
C GLY A 148 14.98 1.74 -11.98
N GLU A 149 16.12 1.26 -11.48
CA GLU A 149 16.31 -0.12 -10.99
C GLU A 149 15.58 -0.39 -9.64
N GLU A 150 15.16 0.66 -8.93
CA GLU A 150 14.55 0.59 -7.60
C GLU A 150 13.02 0.44 -7.62
N GLY A 151 12.35 0.69 -8.75
CA GLY A 151 10.87 0.65 -8.87
C GLY A 151 10.32 -0.52 -9.69
N GLU A 152 11.05 -1.64 -9.79
CA GLU A 152 10.54 -2.79 -10.54
C GLU A 152 9.53 -3.60 -9.73
N SER A 153 8.28 -3.60 -10.19
CA SER A 153 7.20 -4.44 -9.66
C SER A 153 7.59 -5.91 -9.55
N LEU A 154 7.45 -6.46 -8.34
CA LEU A 154 7.82 -7.83 -7.99
C LEU A 154 6.99 -8.90 -8.71
N SER A 155 5.83 -8.53 -9.26
CA SER A 155 4.99 -9.44 -10.06
C SER A 155 5.63 -9.92 -11.35
N ARG A 156 6.59 -9.16 -11.87
CA ARG A 156 7.40 -9.58 -13.01
C ARG A 156 8.24 -10.81 -12.72
N PHE A 157 8.49 -11.13 -11.45
CA PHE A 157 9.24 -12.30 -11.03
C PHE A 157 8.32 -13.45 -10.56
N GLY A 158 7.02 -13.36 -10.89
CA GLY A 158 6.05 -14.39 -10.55
C GLY A 158 5.39 -14.21 -9.17
N LEU A 159 5.60 -13.09 -8.48
CA LEU A 159 5.03 -12.84 -7.16
C LEU A 159 3.69 -12.10 -7.25
N TYR A 160 2.73 -12.40 -6.39
CA TYR A 160 1.64 -11.42 -6.18
C TYR A 160 2.19 -10.21 -5.44
N ASN A 161 1.86 -8.99 -5.87
CA ASN A 161 2.31 -7.79 -5.15
C ASN A 161 1.15 -7.18 -4.37
N TYR A 162 1.34 -6.98 -3.07
CA TYR A 162 0.41 -6.30 -2.18
C TYR A 162 1.05 -5.04 -1.62
N GLN A 163 0.35 -3.93 -1.73
CA GLN A 163 0.81 -2.63 -1.24
C GLN A 163 -0.03 -2.17 -0.06
N HIS A 164 0.62 -1.62 0.95
CA HIS A 164 -0.02 -0.94 2.06
C HIS A 164 -0.87 0.23 1.55
N THR A 165 -2.14 0.29 1.96
CA THR A 165 -3.09 1.18 1.29
C THR A 165 -3.37 2.48 2.04
N THR A 166 -2.89 2.61 3.27
CA THR A 166 -3.07 3.83 4.06
C THR A 166 -1.78 4.62 4.08
N ASP A 167 -1.89 5.94 4.13
CA ASP A 167 -0.76 6.81 4.46
C ASP A 167 -0.16 6.42 5.84
N ASN A 168 0.97 7.06 6.18
CA ASN A 168 1.78 6.75 7.37
C ASN A 168 1.11 7.01 8.73
N TRP A 169 -0.18 7.35 8.78
CA TRP A 169 -0.89 7.65 10.03
C TRP A 169 -1.42 6.40 10.75
N ILE A 170 -1.50 5.24 10.10
CA ILE A 170 -1.93 3.98 10.72
C ILE A 170 -1.41 2.76 9.94
N ALA A 171 -1.28 1.62 10.61
CA ALA A 171 -1.11 0.33 9.95
C ALA A 171 -2.43 -0.15 9.31
N GLY A 172 -2.71 0.32 8.10
CA GLY A 172 -3.79 -0.17 7.24
C GLY A 172 -3.63 -1.57 6.65
N PRO A 173 -4.69 -2.08 5.99
CA PRO A 173 -4.61 -3.28 5.18
C PRO A 173 -3.69 -3.09 3.96
N TYR A 174 -3.42 -4.19 3.30
CA TYR A 174 -2.73 -4.26 2.03
C TYR A 174 -3.70 -4.65 0.94
N ALA A 175 -3.59 -4.04 -0.23
CA ALA A 175 -4.35 -4.41 -1.42
C ALA A 175 -3.43 -4.92 -2.52
N ARG A 176 -3.92 -5.87 -3.31
CA ARG A 176 -3.19 -6.50 -4.40
C ARG A 176 -2.97 -5.49 -5.54
N ALA A 177 -1.78 -4.93 -5.66
CA ALA A 177 -1.48 -3.90 -6.66
C ALA A 177 -1.21 -4.50 -8.05
N SER A 178 -0.61 -5.70 -8.10
CA SER A 178 -0.34 -6.41 -9.35
C SER A 178 -0.38 -7.93 -9.16
N ILE A 179 -0.61 -8.63 -10.27
CA ILE A 179 -0.61 -10.09 -10.32
C ILE A 179 0.45 -10.61 -11.31
N PRO A 180 1.05 -11.77 -11.03
CA PRO A 180 1.96 -12.40 -11.97
C PRO A 180 1.17 -13.12 -13.07
N GLU A 181 1.66 -13.06 -14.31
CA GLU A 181 1.13 -13.89 -15.41
C GLU A 181 1.36 -15.39 -15.11
N ARG A 182 2.50 -15.71 -14.49
CA ARG A 182 2.89 -17.06 -14.09
C ARG A 182 3.31 -17.04 -12.62
N PRO A 183 2.39 -17.37 -11.69
CA PRO A 183 2.70 -17.41 -10.27
C PRO A 183 3.89 -18.32 -9.95
N LEU A 184 4.81 -17.81 -9.14
CA LEU A 184 5.99 -18.51 -8.64
C LEU A 184 5.56 -19.44 -7.50
N ALA A 185 6.05 -20.68 -7.52
CA ALA A 185 5.82 -21.61 -6.43
C ALA A 185 6.89 -21.43 -5.34
N ARG A 186 6.54 -21.78 -4.09
CA ARG A 186 7.47 -21.78 -2.94
C ARG A 186 8.84 -22.44 -3.22
N GLY A 187 8.85 -23.52 -4.01
CA GLY A 187 10.06 -24.28 -4.32
C GLY A 187 11.07 -23.54 -5.21
N ASP A 188 10.61 -22.52 -5.93
CA ASP A 188 11.41 -21.76 -6.90
C ASP A 188 12.06 -20.51 -6.29
N LEU A 189 11.74 -20.20 -5.03
CA LEU A 189 12.30 -19.05 -4.32
C LEU A 189 13.75 -19.26 -3.87
N PRO A 190 14.53 -18.17 -3.75
CA PRO A 190 15.76 -18.16 -2.97
C PRO A 190 15.54 -18.71 -1.56
N ALA A 191 16.52 -19.44 -1.03
CA ALA A 191 16.39 -20.13 0.25
C ALA A 191 16.05 -19.17 1.41
N GLU A 192 16.67 -17.98 1.41
CA GLU A 192 16.44 -16.95 2.42
C GLU A 192 14.98 -16.48 2.48
N ILE A 193 14.34 -16.23 1.34
CA ILE A 193 12.91 -15.89 1.31
C ILE A 193 12.08 -17.10 1.72
N ARG A 194 12.37 -18.28 1.15
CA ARG A 194 11.60 -19.50 1.37
C ARG A 194 11.53 -19.91 2.85
N ASP A 195 12.60 -19.66 3.59
CA ASP A 195 12.75 -20.07 4.99
C ASP A 195 12.07 -19.07 5.96
N ASN A 196 11.61 -17.90 5.47
CA ASN A 196 10.92 -16.86 6.26
C ASN A 196 9.49 -16.55 5.74
N LEU A 197 8.91 -17.44 4.92
CA LEU A 197 7.52 -17.30 4.50
C LEU A 197 6.56 -17.55 5.66
N VAL A 198 5.55 -16.69 5.80
CA VAL A 198 4.36 -17.02 6.59
C VAL A 198 3.30 -17.70 5.73
N GLU A 199 2.54 -18.61 6.33
CA GLU A 199 1.48 -19.34 5.65
C GLU A 199 0.18 -18.52 5.67
N PHE A 200 -0.39 -18.28 4.49
CA PHE A 200 -1.68 -17.64 4.29
C PHE A 200 -2.75 -18.68 3.97
N PRO A 201 -3.84 -18.77 4.76
CA PRO A 201 -4.86 -19.80 4.57
C PRO A 201 -5.78 -19.58 3.35
N GLY A 202 -5.66 -18.45 2.65
CA GLY A 202 -6.45 -18.14 1.46
C GLY A 202 -5.72 -18.45 0.16
N SER A 203 -6.18 -17.84 -0.94
CA SER A 203 -5.53 -17.88 -2.26
C SER A 203 -5.27 -16.44 -2.71
N PHE A 204 -4.02 -16.12 -3.05
CA PHE A 204 -3.67 -14.77 -3.50
C PHE A 204 -4.32 -14.41 -4.83
N ALA A 205 -4.78 -15.40 -5.62
CA ALA A 205 -5.57 -15.15 -6.82
C ALA A 205 -6.99 -14.63 -6.52
N GLN A 206 -7.53 -14.93 -5.33
CA GLN A 206 -8.93 -14.65 -4.98
C GLN A 206 -9.09 -13.52 -3.96
N VAL A 207 -8.07 -13.27 -3.14
CA VAL A 207 -8.16 -12.30 -2.05
C VAL A 207 -7.55 -10.97 -2.48
N LEU A 208 -8.38 -9.93 -2.51
CA LEU A 208 -7.97 -8.60 -2.96
C LEU A 208 -7.25 -7.81 -1.87
N VAL A 209 -7.70 -7.96 -0.62
CA VAL A 209 -7.24 -7.16 0.53
C VAL A 209 -6.92 -8.08 1.69
N ILE A 210 -5.79 -7.84 2.34
CA ILE A 210 -5.30 -8.60 3.50
C ILE A 210 -4.87 -7.60 4.58
N GLN A 211 -5.31 -7.80 5.82
CA GLN A 211 -4.76 -7.11 6.99
C GLN A 211 -3.92 -8.10 7.81
N PRO A 212 -2.57 -8.03 7.75
CA PRO A 212 -1.69 -8.94 8.48
C PRO A 212 -2.00 -9.07 9.97
N ALA A 213 -2.36 -7.96 10.63
CA ALA A 213 -2.67 -7.96 12.06
C ALA A 213 -3.95 -8.75 12.43
N GLU A 214 -4.80 -9.10 11.45
CA GLU A 214 -5.94 -10.01 11.65
C GLU A 214 -5.55 -11.50 11.60
N LEU A 215 -4.42 -11.81 10.98
CA LEU A 215 -4.01 -13.17 10.63
C LEU A 215 -2.82 -13.66 11.46
N TRP A 216 -1.87 -12.77 11.74
CA TRP A 216 -0.61 -13.12 12.40
C TRP A 216 -0.26 -12.12 13.52
N PRO A 217 0.46 -12.56 14.56
CA PRO A 217 1.22 -11.65 15.41
C PRO A 217 2.09 -10.76 14.53
N SER A 218 1.87 -9.46 14.61
CA SER A 218 2.47 -8.49 13.72
C SER A 218 3.00 -7.30 14.51
N GLU A 219 4.01 -6.66 13.95
CA GLU A 219 4.58 -5.41 14.43
C GLU A 219 4.35 -4.32 13.38
N ALA A 220 4.22 -3.09 13.85
CA ALA A 220 4.20 -1.90 13.02
C ALA A 220 4.80 -0.76 13.83
N TRP A 221 5.05 0.37 13.16
CA TRP A 221 5.53 1.55 13.87
C TRP A 221 4.50 2.05 14.91
N GLY A 222 3.24 2.11 14.48
CA GLY A 222 2.12 2.47 15.33
C GLY A 222 1.80 1.42 16.39
N ALA A 223 0.95 1.81 17.33
CA ALA A 223 0.29 0.95 18.28
C ALA A 223 -1.13 0.59 17.84
N ALA A 224 -1.64 1.19 16.76
CA ALA A 224 -2.95 0.94 16.18
C ALA A 224 -2.86 0.37 14.75
N TRP A 225 -3.87 -0.40 14.35
CA TRP A 225 -4.08 -0.86 12.99
C TRP A 225 -5.55 -0.74 12.58
N LEU A 226 -5.78 -0.55 11.27
CA LEU A 226 -7.11 -0.43 10.66
C LEU A 226 -7.52 -1.79 10.08
N ALA A 227 -8.67 -2.31 10.50
CA ALA A 227 -9.19 -3.60 10.04
C ALA A 227 -9.56 -3.59 8.55
N THR A 228 -9.72 -4.79 7.97
CA THR A 228 -10.08 -4.93 6.55
C THR A 228 -11.44 -4.31 6.22
N ASP A 229 -12.34 -4.14 7.19
CA ASP A 229 -13.62 -3.42 7.04
C ASP A 229 -13.46 -1.89 6.87
N ARG A 230 -12.23 -1.36 6.96
CA ARG A 230 -11.84 0.04 6.79
C ARG A 230 -12.50 1.03 7.75
N THR A 231 -13.17 0.53 8.78
CA THR A 231 -13.93 1.36 9.71
C THR A 231 -13.58 1.05 11.16
N THR A 232 -12.99 -0.11 11.44
CA THR A 232 -12.63 -0.53 12.79
C THR A 232 -11.14 -0.36 13.03
N VAL A 233 -10.77 0.35 14.10
CA VAL A 233 -9.38 0.52 14.56
C VAL A 233 -9.15 -0.30 15.82
N ARG A 234 -8.04 -1.03 15.87
CA ARG A 234 -7.69 -1.94 16.98
C ARG A 234 -6.25 -1.72 17.44
N PRO A 235 -5.93 -2.03 18.71
CA PRO A 235 -4.56 -2.00 19.19
C PRO A 235 -3.79 -3.24 18.72
N PHE A 236 -2.48 -3.09 18.54
CA PHE A 236 -1.59 -4.25 18.56
C PHE A 236 -1.56 -4.88 19.97
N PRO A 237 -1.54 -6.22 20.09
CA PRO A 237 -1.41 -6.89 21.38
C PRO A 237 -0.18 -6.40 22.17
N GLY A 238 -0.36 -6.14 23.46
CA GLY A 238 0.72 -5.65 24.33
C GLY A 238 1.06 -4.16 24.20
N ARG A 239 0.42 -3.41 23.30
CA ARG A 239 0.72 -1.99 23.00
C ARG A 239 -0.32 -1.01 23.53
N ALA A 240 -1.13 -1.42 24.51
CA ALA A 240 -2.26 -0.64 25.03
C ALA A 240 -1.87 0.73 25.61
N GLY A 241 -0.66 0.87 26.17
CA GLY A 241 -0.15 2.14 26.70
C GLY A 241 0.08 3.18 25.60
N ASP A 242 0.73 2.78 24.50
CA ASP A 242 1.01 3.64 23.35
C ASP A 242 -0.27 3.94 22.56
N TYR A 243 -1.16 2.93 22.46
CA TYR A 243 -2.43 3.02 21.75
C TYR A 243 -3.30 4.21 22.18
N ALA A 244 -3.40 4.48 23.49
CA ALA A 244 -4.22 5.57 24.00
C ALA A 244 -3.77 6.95 23.50
N ALA A 245 -2.47 7.16 23.32
CA ALA A 245 -1.91 8.41 22.78
C ALA A 245 -2.12 8.51 21.27
N GLU A 246 -2.06 7.39 20.56
CA GLU A 246 -2.18 7.34 19.09
C GLU A 246 -3.60 7.54 18.59
N ILE A 247 -4.60 7.02 19.31
CA ILE A 247 -6.01 7.11 18.91
C ILE A 247 -6.50 8.56 18.78
N ALA A 248 -5.98 9.48 19.60
CA ALA A 248 -6.32 10.90 19.45
C ALA A 248 -5.94 11.45 18.06
N MET A 249 -4.83 10.97 17.49
CA MET A 249 -4.39 11.36 16.14
C MET A 249 -5.23 10.67 15.07
N VAL A 250 -5.51 9.38 15.23
CA VAL A 250 -6.36 8.62 14.30
C VAL A 250 -7.74 9.28 14.16
N HIS A 251 -8.35 9.68 15.27
CA HIS A 251 -9.64 10.35 15.28
C HIS A 251 -9.58 11.81 14.75
N GLU A 252 -8.42 12.47 14.77
CA GLU A 252 -8.22 13.78 14.11
C GLU A 252 -8.23 13.62 12.57
N VAL A 253 -7.65 12.53 12.07
CA VAL A 253 -7.63 12.19 10.63
C VAL A 253 -9.02 11.76 10.15
N ASP A 254 -9.65 10.82 10.86
CA ASP A 254 -11.00 10.36 10.54
C ASP A 254 -11.83 10.11 11.82
N PRO A 255 -12.76 11.01 12.17
CA PRO A 255 -13.61 10.88 13.34
C PRO A 255 -14.75 9.86 13.16
N SER A 256 -14.92 9.27 11.97
CA SER A 256 -15.96 8.27 11.69
C SER A 256 -15.55 6.85 12.07
N LEU A 257 -14.27 6.62 12.34
CA LEU A 257 -13.73 5.30 12.68
C LEU A 257 -14.23 4.80 14.04
N VAL A 258 -14.56 3.51 14.09
CA VAL A 258 -14.92 2.77 15.31
C VAL A 258 -13.64 2.29 15.99
N VAL A 259 -13.30 2.90 17.12
CA VAL A 259 -12.10 2.56 17.88
C VAL A 259 -12.42 1.53 18.95
N LEU A 260 -11.73 0.39 18.94
CA LEU A 260 -11.92 -0.71 19.90
C LEU A 260 -10.71 -0.88 20.81
N GLY A 261 -10.94 -1.20 22.09
CA GLY A 261 -9.90 -1.63 23.02
C GLY A 261 -9.39 -3.05 22.73
N ALA A 262 -8.39 -3.48 23.49
CA ALA A 262 -7.83 -4.84 23.39
C ALA A 262 -8.83 -5.94 23.75
N ASP A 263 -9.90 -5.60 24.46
CA ASP A 263 -11.02 -6.47 24.82
C ASP A 263 -12.14 -6.49 23.75
N GLY A 264 -11.95 -5.76 22.64
CA GLY A 264 -12.92 -5.63 21.55
C GLY A 264 -14.13 -4.75 21.88
N GLN A 265 -14.15 -4.09 23.04
CA GLN A 265 -15.19 -3.10 23.38
C GLN A 265 -14.83 -1.72 22.83
N PRO A 266 -15.80 -0.80 22.65
CA PRO A 266 -15.49 0.58 22.30
C PRO A 266 -14.44 1.18 23.23
N PHE A 267 -13.38 1.72 22.65
CA PHE A 267 -12.28 2.29 23.42
C PHE A 267 -12.73 3.58 24.12
N VAL A 268 -12.58 3.61 25.43
CA VAL A 268 -12.77 4.84 26.23
C VAL A 268 -11.38 5.36 26.58
N PRO A 269 -10.93 6.49 26.01
CA PRO A 269 -9.61 7.03 26.32
C PRO A 269 -9.54 7.31 27.83
N PRO A 270 -8.41 6.98 28.49
CA PRO A 270 -8.22 7.40 29.87
C PRO A 270 -8.32 8.93 29.95
N PRO A 271 -8.78 9.49 31.07
CA PRO A 271 -8.74 10.93 31.27
C PRO A 271 -7.32 11.44 31.00
N PRO A 272 -7.16 12.61 30.35
CA PRO A 272 -5.85 13.12 29.98
C PRO A 272 -4.98 13.18 31.23
N ALA A 273 -3.87 12.44 31.24
CA ALA A 273 -2.85 12.60 32.26
C ALA A 273 -2.37 14.07 32.21
N GLU A 274 -2.11 14.68 33.37
CA GLU A 274 -1.48 16.01 33.42
C GLU A 274 -0.24 15.98 32.53
N ALA A 275 -0.27 16.76 31.45
CA ALA A 275 0.56 16.52 30.28
C ALA A 275 2.07 16.50 30.62
N PRO A 276 2.77 15.37 30.47
CA PRO A 276 4.21 15.41 30.27
C PRO A 276 4.46 16.18 28.96
N GLY A 277 5.48 17.04 28.92
CA GLY A 277 5.75 17.96 27.81
C GLY A 277 5.50 17.33 26.44
N THR A 278 4.62 17.93 25.66
CA THR A 278 4.13 17.41 24.38
C THR A 278 5.30 17.18 23.43
N ARG A 279 5.57 15.92 23.09
CA ARG A 279 6.41 15.60 21.93
C ARG A 279 5.58 15.88 20.67
N PRO A 280 6.12 16.61 19.67
CA PRO A 280 5.43 16.75 18.39
C PRO A 280 5.27 15.36 17.75
N PRO A 281 4.12 15.10 17.08
CA PRO A 281 3.91 13.83 16.40
C PRO A 281 4.93 13.64 15.27
N TRP A 282 5.48 12.44 15.17
CA TRP A 282 6.62 12.10 14.31
C TRP A 282 6.37 12.29 12.81
N TRP A 283 5.12 12.25 12.34
CA TRP A 283 4.80 12.42 10.92
C TRP A 283 4.68 13.90 10.50
N LYS A 284 4.54 14.84 11.45
CA LYS A 284 4.46 16.29 11.15
C LYS A 284 5.79 16.85 10.64
N PHE A 285 6.87 16.08 10.63
CA PHE A 285 8.11 16.45 9.95
C PHE A 285 7.99 16.44 8.41
N TRP A 286 6.97 15.76 7.85
CA TRP A 286 6.84 15.54 6.41
C TRP A 286 5.79 16.42 5.71
N ARG A 287 4.81 16.99 6.43
CA ARG A 287 3.79 17.90 5.86
C ARG A 287 4.27 19.34 5.58
N ARG A 288 5.57 19.61 5.59
CA ARG A 288 6.15 20.92 5.24
C ARG A 288 7.16 20.77 4.10
N ARG A 289 6.68 20.49 2.89
CA ARG A 289 7.32 20.91 1.63
C ARG A 289 6.26 21.30 0.63
#